data_AF-A0A3M1GGB6-F1
#
_entry.id   AF-A0A3M1GGB6-F1
#
_cell.length_a   1.000
_cell.length_b   1.000
_cell.length_c   1.000
_cell.angle_alpha   90.00
_cell.angle_beta   90.00
_cell.angle_gamma   90.00
#
_symmetry.space_group_name_H-M   'P 1'
#
loop_
_entity.id
_entity.type
_entity.pdbx_description
1 polymer ?
#
loop_
_entity_poly.entity_id
_entity_poly.type
_entity_poly.pdbx_seq_one_letter_code
_entity_poly.pdbx_strand_id
1 'polypeptide(L)'
;MKRLRLALLCAACLPPAASFTACTTAPTERVVAYRSLASVAYSVDAAMKVYARAVVAGEVDEASQQRVRALHERYRNALEAAVRLASLDDSALAPQELASLAAELTTLIAALTTHPL
;
A
#
# COMPACT_ATOMS: atom_id res chain seq x y z
N MET A 1 -38.03 51.28 41.29
CA MET A 1 -38.13 52.14 40.09
C MET A 1 -37.15 51.61 39.05
N LYS A 2 -37.66 51.28 37.85
CA LYS A 2 -36.90 51.09 36.60
C LYS A 2 -35.83 52.18 36.45
N ARG A 3 -34.62 51.88 35.92
CA ARG A 3 -34.04 52.50 34.70
C ARG A 3 -32.75 51.76 34.22
N LEU A 4 -32.80 51.38 32.95
CA LEU A 4 -31.76 51.36 31.89
C LEU A 4 -30.44 50.61 32.16
N ARG A 5 -30.13 49.47 31.51
CA ARG A 5 -29.77 49.26 30.08
C ARG A 5 -28.75 50.26 29.53
N LEU A 6 -27.48 49.85 29.43
CA LEU A 6 -26.64 50.15 28.27
C LEU A 6 -25.54 49.09 28.11
N ALA A 7 -25.77 48.20 27.15
CA ALA A 7 -24.73 47.38 26.52
C ALA A 7 -24.01 48.27 25.49
N LEU A 8 -22.68 48.23 25.44
CA LEU A 8 -21.85 48.34 24.24
C LEU A 8 -20.37 48.41 24.67
N LEU A 9 -19.47 47.93 23.82
CA LEU A 9 -17.99 47.98 23.93
C LEU A 9 -17.31 46.85 24.73
N CYS A 10 -17.37 45.64 24.19
CA CYS A 10 -16.26 44.67 24.30
C CYS A 10 -16.22 43.77 23.05
N ALA A 11 -16.29 44.40 21.88
CA ALA A 11 -16.21 43.74 20.58
C ALA A 11 -14.99 44.29 19.81
N ALA A 12 -13.79 43.99 20.29
CA ALA A 12 -12.55 44.26 19.57
C ALA A 12 -11.38 43.49 20.19
N CYS A 13 -11.32 42.17 19.99
CA CYS A 13 -10.08 41.39 20.02
C CYS A 13 -10.36 39.92 19.68
N LEU A 14 -10.76 39.66 18.44
CA LEU A 14 -10.63 38.33 17.85
C LEU A 14 -9.76 38.50 16.61
N PRO A 15 -8.56 37.90 16.56
CA PRO A 15 -7.75 37.92 15.36
C PRO A 15 -8.51 37.17 14.25
N PRO A 16 -8.34 37.57 12.97
CA PRO A 16 -8.94 36.83 11.88
C PRO A 16 -8.35 35.42 11.88
N ALA A 17 -9.21 34.42 12.06
CA ALA A 17 -8.86 33.04 11.76
C ALA A 17 -8.47 33.01 10.29
N ALA A 18 -7.17 33.01 10.04
CA ALA A 18 -6.59 32.77 8.74
C ALA A 18 -7.15 31.42 8.27
N SER A 19 -8.11 31.50 7.37
CA SER A 19 -8.55 30.35 6.60
C SER A 19 -7.38 30.00 5.70
N PHE A 20 -6.44 29.21 6.22
CA PHE A 20 -5.56 28.43 5.39
C PHE A 20 -6.45 27.44 4.67
N THR A 21 -6.96 27.85 3.50
CA THR A 21 -7.31 26.93 2.42
C THR A 21 -6.03 26.20 2.04
N ALA A 22 -5.66 25.21 2.86
CA ALA A 22 -4.77 24.17 2.44
C ALA A 22 -5.44 23.56 1.21
N CYS A 23 -4.88 23.83 0.03
CA CYS A 23 -5.21 23.11 -1.19
C CYS A 23 -4.79 21.66 -0.97
N THR A 24 -5.61 20.89 -0.25
CA THR A 24 -5.57 19.44 -0.23
C THR A 24 -6.15 19.02 -1.56
N THR A 25 -5.35 19.11 -2.63
CA THR A 25 -5.61 18.33 -3.84
C THR A 25 -5.61 16.89 -3.38
N ALA A 26 -6.80 16.30 -3.26
CA ALA A 26 -6.91 14.87 -3.01
C ALA A 26 -6.04 14.16 -4.04
N PRO A 27 -5.17 13.23 -3.63
CA PRO A 27 -4.34 12.51 -4.58
C PRO A 27 -5.25 11.91 -5.64
N THR A 28 -4.94 12.17 -6.91
CA THR A 28 -5.69 11.61 -8.03
C THR A 28 -5.64 10.08 -7.94
N GLU A 29 -6.70 9.40 -8.36
CA GLU A 29 -6.83 7.94 -8.28
C GLU A 29 -5.59 7.21 -8.86
N ARG A 30 -4.98 7.79 -9.90
CA ARG A 30 -3.70 7.36 -10.48
C ARG A 30 -2.55 7.27 -9.46
N VAL A 31 -2.32 8.33 -8.68
CA VAL A 31 -1.23 8.36 -7.70
C VAL A 31 -1.48 7.31 -6.62
N VAL A 32 -2.74 7.04 -6.28
CA VAL A 32 -3.14 6.00 -5.33
C VAL A 32 -2.90 4.60 -5.90
N ALA A 33 -3.35 4.32 -7.13
CA ALA A 33 -3.20 3.03 -7.79
C ALA A 33 -1.72 2.65 -8.02
N TYR A 34 -0.90 3.57 -8.52
CA TYR A 34 0.53 3.33 -8.71
C TYR A 34 1.27 3.13 -7.38
N ARG A 35 0.94 3.90 -6.34
CA ARG A 35 1.51 3.69 -5.00
C ARG A 35 1.09 2.35 -4.41
N SER A 36 -0.13 1.90 -4.67
CA SER A 36 -0.63 0.58 -4.29
C SER A 36 0.16 -0.54 -4.96
N LEU A 37 0.31 -0.51 -6.30
CA LEU A 37 1.08 -1.50 -7.04
C LEU A 37 2.55 -1.54 -6.58
N ALA A 38 3.17 -0.37 -6.43
CA ALA A 38 4.54 -0.27 -5.92
C ALA A 38 4.66 -0.83 -4.50
N SER A 39 3.72 -0.51 -3.61
CA SER A 39 3.72 -1.04 -2.23
C SER A 39 3.65 -2.56 -2.21
N VAL A 40 2.76 -3.16 -3.02
CA VAL A 40 2.65 -4.63 -3.13
C VAL A 40 3.96 -5.24 -3.64
N ALA A 41 4.56 -4.64 -4.67
CA ALA A 41 5.85 -5.08 -5.20
C ALA A 41 6.99 -5.01 -4.17
N TYR A 42 7.06 -3.92 -3.39
CA TYR A 42 8.05 -3.80 -2.31
C TYR A 42 7.87 -4.87 -1.23
N SER A 43 6.64 -5.18 -0.83
CA SER A 43 6.38 -6.23 0.17
C SER A 43 6.81 -7.61 -0.33
N VAL A 44 6.51 -7.94 -1.58
CA VAL A 44 6.92 -9.22 -2.18
C VAL A 44 8.44 -9.30 -2.34
N ASP A 45 9.10 -8.24 -2.79
CA ASP A 45 10.57 -8.18 -2.89
C ASP A 45 11.25 -8.40 -1.52
N ALA A 46 10.73 -7.78 -0.46
CA ALA A 46 11.23 -7.98 0.89
C ALA A 46 11.09 -9.45 1.33
N ALA A 47 9.95 -10.09 1.06
CA ALA A 47 9.74 -11.51 1.36
C ALA A 47 10.70 -12.41 0.55
N MET A 48 10.86 -12.16 -0.75
CA MET A 48 11.77 -12.92 -1.60
C MET A 48 13.24 -12.81 -1.17
N LYS A 49 13.66 -11.67 -0.60
CA LYS A 49 14.99 -11.52 0.00
C LYS A 49 15.18 -12.38 1.25
N VAL A 50 14.17 -12.50 2.10
CA VAL A 50 14.20 -13.40 3.26
C VAL A 50 14.26 -14.85 2.78
N TYR A 51 13.40 -15.22 1.84
CA TYR A 51 13.40 -16.54 1.21
C TYR A 51 14.76 -16.91 0.60
N ALA A 52 15.39 -15.99 -0.14
CA ALA A 52 16.70 -16.24 -0.74
C ALA A 52 17.78 -16.56 0.31
N ARG A 53 17.73 -15.93 1.48
CA ARG A 53 18.64 -16.25 2.60
C ARG A 53 18.39 -17.66 3.14
N ALA A 54 17.14 -18.04 3.34
CA ALA A 54 16.77 -19.38 3.81
C ALA A 54 17.16 -20.49 2.81
N VAL A 55 17.03 -20.24 1.51
CA VAL A 55 17.50 -21.17 0.46
C VAL A 55 19.01 -21.35 0.53
N VAL A 56 19.78 -20.26 0.66
CA VAL A 56 21.26 -20.33 0.78
C VAL A 56 21.69 -21.02 2.09
N ALA A 57 20.92 -20.85 3.17
CA ALA A 57 21.14 -21.55 4.43
C ALA A 57 20.79 -23.04 4.38
N GLY A 58 20.16 -23.52 3.30
CA GLY A 58 19.72 -24.91 3.16
C GLY A 58 18.44 -25.24 3.95
N GLU A 59 17.72 -24.23 4.43
CA GLU A 59 16.52 -24.38 5.26
C GLU A 59 15.25 -24.70 4.44
N VAL A 60 15.35 -24.62 3.10
CA VAL A 60 14.21 -24.83 2.19
C VAL A 60 14.51 -25.96 1.22
N ASP A 61 13.69 -27.01 1.28
CA ASP A 61 13.78 -28.16 0.37
C ASP A 61 13.43 -27.81 -1.08
N GLU A 62 13.86 -28.66 -2.02
CA GLU A 62 13.68 -28.42 -3.46
C GLU A 62 12.20 -28.36 -3.88
N ALA A 63 11.32 -29.15 -3.27
CA ALA A 63 9.89 -29.13 -3.60
C ALA A 63 9.23 -27.82 -3.17
N SER A 64 9.60 -27.31 -2.00
CA SER A 64 9.20 -25.99 -1.49
C SER A 64 9.74 -24.87 -2.38
N GLN A 65 10.98 -25.01 -2.88
CA GLN A 65 11.52 -24.05 -3.85
C GLN A 65 10.75 -24.03 -5.18
N GLN A 66 10.32 -25.19 -5.69
CA GLN A 66 9.50 -25.26 -6.89
C GLN A 66 8.12 -24.59 -6.69
N ARG A 67 7.49 -24.77 -5.53
CA ARG A 67 6.21 -24.11 -5.20
C ARG A 67 6.34 -22.60 -5.16
N VAL A 68 7.37 -22.07 -4.49
CA VAL A 68 7.65 -20.63 -4.43
C VAL A 68 7.91 -20.08 -5.83
N ARG A 69 8.69 -20.79 -6.66
CA ARG A 69 8.97 -20.39 -8.05
C ARG A 69 7.70 -20.30 -8.89
N ALA A 70 6.87 -21.33 -8.89
CA ALA A 70 5.64 -21.37 -9.67
C ALA A 70 4.67 -20.25 -9.28
N LEU A 71 4.54 -19.98 -7.97
CA LEU A 71 3.68 -18.92 -7.47
C LEU A 71 4.24 -17.52 -7.78
N HIS A 72 5.56 -17.34 -7.64
CA HIS A 72 6.22 -16.08 -7.98
C HIS A 72 6.13 -15.76 -9.48
N GLU A 73 6.19 -16.75 -10.36
CA GLU A 73 6.00 -16.55 -11.80
C GLU A 73 4.59 -16.04 -12.13
N ARG A 74 3.55 -16.65 -11.54
CA ARG A 74 2.16 -16.18 -11.68
C ARG A 74 2.00 -14.75 -11.18
N TYR A 75 2.57 -14.44 -10.01
CA TYR A 75 2.58 -13.09 -9.47
C TYR A 75 3.24 -12.09 -10.43
N ARG A 76 4.42 -12.42 -10.99
CA ARG A 76 5.13 -11.54 -11.92
C ARG A 76 4.33 -11.27 -13.19
N ASN A 77 3.70 -12.29 -13.75
CA ASN A 77 2.85 -12.14 -14.93
C ASN A 77 1.63 -11.25 -14.64
N ALA A 78 0.98 -11.44 -13.47
CA ALA A 78 -0.13 -10.59 -13.03
C ALA A 78 0.32 -9.14 -12.78
N LEU A 79 1.51 -8.93 -12.20
CA LEU A 79 2.07 -7.60 -11.95
C LEU A 79 2.37 -6.89 -13.27
N GLU A 80 2.99 -7.58 -14.22
CA GLU A 80 3.26 -7.02 -15.54
C GLU A 80 1.98 -6.64 -16.28
N ALA A 81 0.96 -7.50 -16.23
CA ALA A 81 -0.36 -7.20 -16.78
C ALA A 81 -0.99 -5.97 -16.10
N ALA A 82 -0.90 -5.87 -14.77
CA ALA A 82 -1.42 -4.73 -14.01
C ALA A 82 -0.69 -3.42 -14.36
N VAL A 83 0.63 -3.45 -14.51
CA VAL A 83 1.43 -2.28 -14.93
C VAL A 83 1.08 -1.86 -16.35
N ARG A 84 0.91 -2.82 -17.27
CA ARG A 84 0.48 -2.55 -18.65
C ARG A 84 -0.93 -1.97 -18.68
N LEU A 85 -1.87 -2.53 -17.91
CA LEU A 85 -3.25 -2.04 -17.84
C LEU A 85 -3.29 -0.61 -17.27
N ALA A 86 -2.55 -0.35 -16.19
CA ALA A 86 -2.42 0.98 -15.61
C ALA A 86 -1.76 2.01 -16.55
N SER A 87 -1.06 1.56 -17.60
CA SER A 87 -0.52 2.44 -18.65
C SER A 87 -1.50 2.74 -19.79
N LEU A 88 -2.58 1.96 -19.89
CA LEU A 88 -3.61 2.06 -20.93
C LEU A 88 -4.92 2.69 -20.41
N ASP A 89 -5.29 2.37 -19.17
CA ASP A 89 -6.47 2.89 -18.48
C ASP A 89 -6.09 3.21 -17.02
N ASP A 90 -5.95 4.51 -16.74
CA ASP A 90 -5.52 5.04 -15.45
C ASP A 90 -6.57 4.87 -14.32
N SER A 91 -7.80 4.44 -14.66
CA SER A 91 -8.89 4.16 -13.70
C SER A 91 -9.01 2.67 -13.35
N ALA A 92 -8.26 1.80 -14.03
CA ALA A 92 -8.26 0.37 -13.77
C ALA A 92 -7.57 0.10 -12.42
N LEU A 93 -8.36 -0.34 -11.43
CA LEU A 93 -7.84 -0.78 -10.14
C LEU A 93 -6.86 -1.94 -10.32
N ALA A 94 -5.89 -2.04 -9.40
CA ALA A 94 -4.99 -3.19 -9.33
C ALA A 94 -5.83 -4.49 -9.33
N PRO A 95 -5.55 -5.45 -10.23
CA PRO A 95 -6.33 -6.67 -10.31
C PRO A 95 -6.34 -7.37 -8.95
N GLN A 96 -7.51 -7.74 -8.45
CA GLN A 96 -7.63 -8.40 -7.14
C GLN A 96 -6.79 -9.69 -7.06
N GLU A 97 -6.59 -10.33 -8.21
CA GLU A 97 -5.69 -11.46 -8.40
C GLU A 97 -4.23 -11.15 -8.03
N LEU A 98 -3.74 -9.94 -8.29
CA LEU A 98 -2.38 -9.55 -7.92
C LEU A 98 -2.20 -9.51 -6.40
N ALA A 99 -3.19 -8.97 -5.69
CA ALA A 99 -3.18 -8.88 -4.24
C ALA A 99 -3.26 -10.28 -3.60
N SER A 100 -4.09 -11.18 -4.14
CA SER A 100 -4.17 -12.57 -3.64
C SER A 100 -2.87 -13.33 -3.89
N LEU A 101 -2.28 -13.23 -5.08
CA LEU A 101 -0.99 -13.87 -5.39
C LEU A 101 0.15 -13.35 -4.49
N ALA A 102 0.18 -12.05 -4.21
CA ALA A 102 1.14 -11.46 -3.28
C ALA A 102 0.96 -11.98 -1.84
N ALA A 103 -0.29 -12.09 -1.37
CA ALA A 103 -0.60 -12.61 -0.04
C ALA A 103 -0.27 -14.10 0.10
N GLU A 104 -0.60 -14.91 -0.91
CA GLU A 104 -0.26 -16.34 -0.96
C GLU A 104 1.26 -16.54 -0.94
N LEU A 105 1.99 -15.77 -1.75
CA LEU A 105 3.45 -15.87 -1.84
C LEU A 105 4.14 -15.47 -0.54
N THR A 106 3.72 -14.34 0.05
CA THR A 106 4.29 -13.87 1.33
C THR A 106 3.98 -14.83 2.48
N THR A 107 2.78 -15.42 2.49
CA THR A 107 2.38 -16.43 3.50
C THR A 107 3.18 -17.72 3.34
N LEU A 108 3.37 -18.21 2.12
CA LEU A 108 4.19 -19.39 1.84
C LEU A 108 5.64 -19.16 2.28
N ILE A 109 6.23 -18.01 1.93
CA ILE A 109 7.59 -17.65 2.34
C ILE A 109 7.69 -17.56 3.87
N ALA A 110 6.73 -16.92 4.54
CA ALA A 110 6.72 -16.84 6.00
C ALA A 110 6.71 -18.25 6.61
N ALA A 111 5.83 -19.14 6.15
CA ALA A 111 5.75 -20.51 6.65
C ALA A 111 7.07 -21.29 6.50
N LEU A 112 7.77 -21.11 5.38
CA LEU A 112 9.05 -21.77 5.10
C LEU A 112 10.23 -21.18 5.90
N THR A 113 10.12 -19.93 6.36
CA THR A 113 11.23 -19.20 7.00
C THR A 113 11.08 -19.10 8.53
N THR A 114 9.88 -19.31 9.07
CA THR A 114 9.65 -19.36 10.53
C THR A 114 9.74 -20.76 11.11
N HIS A 115 9.57 -21.80 10.28
CA HIS A 115 9.70 -23.20 10.66
C HIS A 115 10.67 -23.91 9.70
N PRO A 116 11.99 -23.62 9.81
CA PRO A 116 12.99 -24.32 9.02
C PRO A 116 12.99 -25.82 9.35
N LEU A 117 13.20 -26.65 8.33
CA LEU A 117 13.17 -28.12 8.39
C LEU A 117 14.28 -28.73 9.25
#